data_AF-A0A7I8VDR9-F1
#
_entry.id   AF-A0A7I8VDR9-F1
#
_cell.length_a   1.000
_cell.length_b   1.000
_cell.length_c   1.000
_cell.angle_alpha   90.00
_cell.angle_beta   90.00
_cell.angle_gamma   90.00
#
_symmetry.space_group_name_H-M   'P 1'
#
loop_
_entity.id
_entity.type
_entity.pdbx_description
1 polymer ?
#
loop_
_entity_poly.entity_id
_entity_poly.type
_entity_poly.pdbx_seq_one_letter_code
_entity_poly.pdbx_strand_id
1 'polypeptide(L)'
;MFWKKCVLLDKNSLEMSRLPEKSRIEILSLLQQPSMSVRKVAKKIGCSPTTVQSIKRKFAEHKLIKDLPRSGRRCKVSEETRTRLISTCQKHPKWTAREVLLNSTIDQTLSVSTVKRILARHRLNLLVAQKKSELIKALVGKHEDGEEEKEGNCTT
;
A
#
# COMPACT_ATOMS: atom_id res chain seq x y z
N MET A 1 21.39 -54.84 -21.81
CA MET A 1 21.71 -54.84 -20.37
C MET A 1 20.92 -53.73 -19.68
N PHE A 2 20.03 -54.14 -18.76
CA PHE A 2 19.54 -53.40 -17.59
C PHE A 2 19.23 -51.90 -17.74
N TRP A 3 18.06 -51.61 -18.30
CA TRP A 3 17.33 -50.37 -17.95
C TRP A 3 16.33 -50.71 -16.84
N LYS A 4 16.87 -50.87 -15.63
CA LYS A 4 16.09 -50.85 -14.39
C LYS A 4 16.88 -50.06 -13.35
N LYS A 5 16.46 -48.82 -13.12
CA LYS A 5 16.32 -48.30 -11.77
C LYS A 5 15.34 -47.14 -11.70
N CYS A 6 14.21 -47.47 -11.06
CA CYS A 6 13.46 -46.63 -10.13
C CYS A 6 12.83 -45.36 -10.69
N VAL A 7 11.64 -45.57 -11.25
CA VAL A 7 10.47 -44.76 -10.90
C VAL A 7 10.35 -44.79 -9.37
N LEU A 8 10.77 -43.70 -8.74
CA LEU A 8 10.25 -43.11 -7.49
C LEU A 8 10.92 -41.74 -7.37
N LEU A 9 10.70 -40.91 -8.40
CA LEU A 9 10.63 -39.49 -8.15
C LEU A 9 9.33 -39.34 -7.38
N ASP A 10 9.43 -39.27 -6.05
CA ASP A 10 8.44 -38.53 -5.30
C ASP A 10 8.48 -37.13 -5.86
N LYS A 11 7.56 -36.95 -6.80
CA LYS A 11 7.12 -35.74 -7.40
C LYS A 11 6.64 -34.87 -6.24
N ASN A 12 7.58 -34.20 -5.57
CA ASN A 12 7.36 -32.84 -5.08
C ASN A 12 7.29 -31.93 -6.32
N SER A 13 6.34 -32.29 -7.17
CA SER A 13 5.96 -31.74 -8.43
C SER A 13 5.02 -30.63 -8.06
N LEU A 14 5.42 -29.42 -8.40
CA LEU A 14 4.56 -28.24 -8.43
C LEU A 14 4.24 -27.74 -7.03
N GLU A 15 5.19 -27.02 -6.46
CA GLU A 15 5.10 -25.60 -6.72
C GLU A 15 6.50 -25.09 -7.08
N MET A 16 6.60 -24.18 -8.05
CA MET A 16 7.67 -23.18 -8.07
C MET A 16 7.49 -22.22 -6.88
N SER A 17 7.34 -22.81 -5.69
CA SER A 17 6.98 -22.13 -4.46
C SER A 17 8.22 -21.54 -3.85
N ARG A 18 7.96 -20.42 -3.21
CA ARG A 18 8.89 -19.77 -2.31
C ARG A 18 9.28 -20.78 -1.23
N LEU A 19 10.57 -21.08 -1.09
CA LEU A 19 11.08 -22.06 -0.14
C LEU A 19 10.53 -21.81 1.28
N PRO A 20 10.05 -22.82 2.03
CA PRO A 20 9.49 -22.57 3.36
C PRO A 20 10.56 -22.11 4.36
N GLU A 21 10.14 -21.40 5.41
CA GLU A 21 11.06 -20.86 6.43
C GLU A 21 11.90 -21.97 7.09
N LYS A 22 11.31 -23.14 7.35
CA LYS A 22 12.01 -24.31 7.93
C LYS A 22 13.24 -24.71 7.11
N SER A 23 13.09 -24.86 5.79
CA SER A 23 14.19 -25.23 4.90
C SER A 23 15.26 -24.13 4.81
N ARG A 24 14.91 -22.85 5.01
CA ARG A 24 15.90 -21.76 5.06
C ARG A 24 16.75 -21.81 6.32
N ILE A 25 16.14 -22.13 7.47
CA ILE A 25 16.86 -22.33 8.73
C ILE A 25 17.87 -23.46 8.56
N GLU A 26 17.43 -24.58 7.96
CA GLU A 26 18.29 -25.73 7.68
C GLU A 26 19.44 -25.38 6.73
N ILE A 27 19.18 -24.60 5.67
CA ILE A 27 20.25 -24.11 4.78
C ILE A 27 21.31 -23.33 5.58
N LEU A 28 20.88 -22.41 6.44
CA LEU A 28 21.79 -21.55 7.20
C LEU A 28 22.59 -22.34 8.24
N SER A 29 21.97 -23.31 8.93
CA SER A 29 22.67 -24.16 9.90
C SER A 29 23.73 -25.04 9.22
N LEU A 30 23.43 -25.60 8.05
CA LEU A 30 24.39 -26.40 7.28
C LEU A 30 25.55 -25.55 6.75
N LEU A 31 25.28 -24.31 6.32
CA LEU A 31 26.32 -23.40 5.82
C LEU A 31 27.31 -22.92 6.89
N GLN A 32 26.94 -23.04 8.18
CA GLN A 32 27.83 -22.70 9.29
C GLN A 32 28.93 -23.76 9.49
N GLN A 33 28.72 -24.98 9.01
CA GLN A 33 29.70 -26.05 9.13
C GLN A 33 30.84 -25.86 8.10
N PRO A 34 32.12 -25.91 8.51
CA PRO A 34 33.25 -25.62 7.61
C PRO A 34 33.39 -26.63 6.46
N SER A 35 32.84 -27.83 6.60
CA SER A 35 32.91 -28.91 5.59
C SER A 35 31.86 -28.78 4.47
N MET A 36 30.87 -27.90 4.64
CA MET A 36 29.69 -27.80 3.77
C MET A 36 29.84 -26.63 2.79
N SER A 37 30.02 -26.97 1.51
CA SER A 37 29.98 -25.97 0.43
C SER A 37 28.56 -25.71 -0.03
N VAL A 38 28.32 -24.55 -0.66
CA VAL A 38 27.01 -24.15 -1.22
C VAL A 38 26.43 -25.23 -2.15
N ARG A 39 27.27 -25.86 -2.98
CA ARG A 39 26.85 -26.95 -3.88
C ARG A 39 26.41 -28.20 -3.12
N LYS A 40 27.11 -28.58 -2.04
CA LYS A 40 26.75 -29.73 -1.20
C LYS A 40 25.41 -29.49 -0.49
N VAL A 41 25.21 -28.29 0.06
CA VAL A 41 23.95 -27.91 0.72
C VAL A 41 22.79 -27.93 -0.27
N ALA A 42 22.99 -27.34 -1.47
CA ALA A 42 22.00 -27.33 -2.53
C ALA A 42 21.55 -28.74 -2.94
N LYS A 43 22.51 -29.67 -3.10
CA LYS A 43 22.21 -31.08 -3.42
C LYS A 43 21.47 -31.79 -2.28
N LYS A 44 21.84 -31.53 -1.02
CA LYS A 44 21.21 -32.16 0.15
C LYS A 44 19.74 -31.76 0.30
N ILE A 45 19.43 -30.50 0.04
CA ILE A 45 18.07 -29.94 0.21
C ILE A 45 17.23 -30.05 -1.06
N GLY A 46 17.86 -30.33 -2.22
CA GLY A 46 17.16 -30.41 -3.50
C GLY A 46 16.78 -29.04 -4.06
N CYS A 47 17.61 -28.02 -3.83
CA CYS A 47 17.40 -26.64 -4.29
C CYS A 47 18.49 -26.20 -5.28
N SER A 48 18.24 -25.14 -6.04
CA SER A 48 19.28 -24.55 -6.89
C SER A 48 20.40 -23.93 -6.04
N PRO A 49 21.68 -24.00 -6.45
CA PRO A 49 22.78 -23.32 -5.76
C PRO A 49 22.58 -21.80 -5.67
N THR A 50 21.93 -21.20 -6.68
CA THR A 50 21.62 -19.76 -6.70
C THR A 50 20.64 -19.36 -5.60
N THR A 51 19.70 -20.24 -5.27
CA THR A 51 18.74 -20.05 -4.17
C THR A 51 19.47 -20.05 -2.83
N VAL A 52 20.35 -21.02 -2.60
CA VAL A 52 21.18 -21.11 -1.39
C VAL A 52 22.05 -19.87 -1.22
N GLN A 53 22.70 -19.42 -2.31
CA GLN A 53 23.54 -18.23 -2.28
C GLN A 53 22.73 -16.95 -2.03
N SER A 54 21.54 -16.84 -2.61
CA SER A 54 20.62 -15.72 -2.37
C SER A 54 20.14 -15.68 -0.92
N ILE A 55 19.86 -16.83 -0.31
CA ILE A 55 19.50 -16.93 1.11
C ILE A 55 20.67 -16.51 2.00
N LYS A 56 21.89 -17.02 1.72
CA LYS A 56 23.11 -16.63 2.44
C LYS A 56 23.33 -15.12 2.39
N ARG A 57 23.21 -14.51 1.20
CA ARG A 57 23.37 -13.06 1.01
C ARG A 57 22.32 -12.27 1.78
N LYS A 58 21.03 -12.61 1.64
CA LYS A 58 19.94 -11.94 2.37
C LYS A 58 20.13 -12.02 3.88
N PHE A 59 20.54 -13.18 4.40
CA PHE A 59 20.80 -13.35 5.82
C PHE A 59 22.01 -12.55 6.29
N ALA A 60 23.07 -12.45 5.47
CA ALA A 60 24.23 -11.62 5.79
C ALA A 60 23.86 -10.13 5.90
N GLU A 61 23.04 -9.62 4.97
CA GLU A 61 22.63 -8.22 4.87
C GLU A 61 21.57 -7.83 5.91
N HIS A 62 20.51 -8.64 6.07
CA HIS A 62 19.34 -8.27 6.86
C HIS A 62 19.19 -9.05 8.17
N LYS A 63 19.95 -10.14 8.37
CA LYS A 63 19.82 -11.06 9.53
C LYS A 63 18.41 -11.64 9.71
N LEU A 64 17.63 -11.67 8.63
CA LEU A 64 16.28 -12.21 8.58
C LEU A 64 16.25 -13.54 7.82
N ILE A 65 15.49 -14.49 8.36
CA ILE A 65 15.21 -15.78 7.73
C ILE A 65 13.97 -15.68 6.84
N LYS A 66 13.04 -14.81 7.25
CA LYS A 66 11.82 -14.50 6.52
C LYS A 66 12.14 -13.74 5.25
N ASP A 67 11.25 -13.87 4.31
CA ASP A 67 11.32 -13.11 3.08
C ASP A 67 10.97 -11.64 3.32
N LEU A 68 11.79 -10.75 2.76
CA LEU A 68 11.47 -9.33 2.77
C LEU A 68 10.24 -9.06 1.87
N PRO A 69 9.41 -8.07 2.27
CA PRO A 69 8.40 -7.54 1.37
C PRO A 69 9.09 -7.01 0.11
N ARG A 70 8.40 -7.12 -1.03
CA ARG A 70 8.92 -6.54 -2.28
C ARG A 70 9.00 -5.02 -2.11
N SER A 71 10.09 -4.41 -2.59
CA SER A 71 10.34 -2.97 -2.46
C SER A 71 9.24 -2.09 -3.08
N GLY A 72 8.39 -2.64 -3.94
CA GLY A 72 7.29 -1.93 -4.58
C GLY A 72 7.77 -0.79 -5.49
N ARG A 73 6.81 -0.02 -6.00
CA ARG A 73 7.10 1.19 -6.78
C ARG A 73 7.46 2.33 -5.84
N ARG A 74 8.52 3.08 -6.16
CA ARG A 74 8.86 4.31 -5.41
C ARG A 74 7.68 5.29 -5.42
N CYS A 75 7.38 5.86 -4.27
CA CYS A 75 6.36 6.90 -4.14
C CYS A 75 6.82 8.19 -4.84
N LYS A 76 5.92 8.85 -5.57
CA LYS A 76 6.22 10.14 -6.23
C LYS A 76 6.29 11.32 -5.26
N VAL A 77 5.61 11.21 -4.11
CA VAL A 77 5.50 12.29 -3.13
C VAL A 77 6.56 12.11 -2.07
N SER A 78 7.35 13.16 -1.85
CA SER A 78 8.36 13.21 -0.78
C SER A 78 7.71 13.16 0.61
N GLU A 79 8.44 12.66 1.61
CA GLU A 79 7.98 12.69 3.00
C GLU A 79 7.83 14.13 3.49
N GLU A 80 8.76 15.00 3.14
CA GLU A 80 8.71 16.41 3.51
C GLU A 80 7.43 17.08 3.01
N THR A 81 7.10 16.86 1.74
CA THR A 81 5.86 17.37 1.14
C THR A 81 4.62 16.84 1.86
N ARG A 82 4.65 15.58 2.30
CA ARG A 82 3.55 14.98 3.08
C ARG A 82 3.39 15.65 4.43
N THR A 83 4.49 15.84 5.16
CA THR A 83 4.50 16.50 6.47
C THR A 83 4.03 17.95 6.37
N ARG A 84 4.46 18.68 5.33
CA ARG A 84 3.97 20.04 5.05
C ARG A 84 2.46 20.06 4.82
N LEU A 85 1.92 19.18 3.97
CA LEU A 85 0.47 19.07 3.74
C LEU A 85 -0.31 18.81 5.03
N ILE A 86 0.18 17.87 5.85
CA ILE A 86 -0.45 17.51 7.12
C ILE A 86 -0.45 18.71 8.08
N SER A 87 0.69 19.38 8.23
CA SER A 87 0.83 20.54 9.11
C SER A 87 -0.08 21.70 8.67
N THR A 88 -0.15 21.99 7.37
CA THR A 88 -1.04 23.04 6.83
C THR A 88 -2.51 22.71 7.09
N CYS A 89 -2.92 21.44 6.91
CA CYS A 89 -4.29 21.03 7.21
C CYS A 89 -4.63 21.13 8.70
N GLN A 90 -3.68 20.80 9.59
CA GLN A 90 -3.89 20.92 11.03
C GLN A 90 -4.01 22.37 11.48
N LYS A 91 -3.24 23.29 10.89
CA LYS A 91 -3.34 24.74 11.14
C LYS A 91 -4.66 25.32 10.63
N HIS A 92 -5.14 24.82 9.49
CA HIS A 92 -6.34 25.33 8.83
C HIS A 92 -7.35 24.21 8.58
N PRO A 93 -8.05 23.73 9.64
CA PRO A 93 -8.93 22.56 9.56
C PRO A 93 -10.16 22.76 8.67
N LYS A 94 -10.50 24.00 8.32
CA LYS A 94 -11.65 24.33 7.45
C LYS A 94 -11.33 24.24 5.96
N TRP A 95 -10.06 24.14 5.59
CA TRP A 95 -9.66 24.18 4.18
C TRP A 95 -9.97 22.89 3.45
N THR A 96 -10.48 23.01 2.23
CA THR A 96 -10.70 21.86 1.35
C THR A 96 -9.38 21.36 0.76
N ALA A 97 -9.32 20.10 0.31
CA ALA A 97 -8.10 19.54 -0.28
C ALA A 97 -7.57 20.34 -1.50
N ARG A 98 -8.45 21.06 -2.22
CA ARG A 98 -8.05 21.97 -3.31
C ARG A 98 -7.45 23.26 -2.75
N GLU A 99 -8.06 23.84 -1.71
CA GLU A 99 -7.56 25.04 -1.03
C GLU A 99 -6.21 24.77 -0.35
N VAL A 100 -6.04 23.61 0.28
CA VAL A 100 -4.76 23.18 0.86
C VAL A 100 -3.67 23.16 -0.20
N LEU A 101 -3.95 22.58 -1.37
CA LEU A 101 -2.97 22.51 -2.46
C LEU A 101 -2.60 23.90 -3.01
N LEU A 102 -3.59 24.80 -3.16
CA LEU A 102 -3.37 26.13 -3.71
C LEU A 102 -2.59 27.04 -2.75
N ASN A 103 -2.88 26.95 -1.45
CA ASN A 103 -2.27 27.81 -0.42
C ASN A 103 -1.00 27.20 0.18
N SER A 104 -0.69 25.94 -0.10
CA SER A 104 0.55 25.30 0.38
C SER A 104 1.74 25.70 -0.49
N THR A 105 2.84 26.10 0.16
CA THR A 105 4.16 26.32 -0.46
C THR A 105 4.85 24.99 -0.75
N ILE A 106 4.28 24.21 -1.66
CA ILE A 106 4.79 22.89 -2.07
C ILE A 106 5.40 23.00 -3.46
N ASP A 107 6.66 22.59 -3.57
CA ASP A 107 7.44 22.65 -4.81
C ASP A 107 7.06 21.54 -5.82
N GLN A 108 6.23 20.57 -5.41
CA GLN A 108 5.81 19.44 -6.24
C GLN A 108 4.41 19.65 -6.84
N THR A 109 4.27 19.37 -8.14
CA THR A 109 2.98 19.36 -8.84
C THR A 109 2.16 18.12 -8.45
N LEU A 110 1.35 18.26 -7.40
CA LEU A 110 0.46 17.20 -6.92
C LEU A 110 -0.94 17.34 -7.53
N SER A 111 -1.57 16.21 -7.87
CA SER A 111 -2.99 16.21 -8.20
C SER A 111 -3.85 16.26 -6.94
N VAL A 112 -5.03 16.87 -7.01
CA VAL A 112 -6.00 16.93 -5.90
C VAL A 112 -6.33 15.54 -5.35
N SER A 113 -6.41 14.52 -6.22
CA SER A 113 -6.62 13.12 -5.81
C SER A 113 -5.50 12.58 -4.90
N THR A 114 -4.26 13.00 -5.15
CA THR A 114 -3.10 12.60 -4.36
C THR A 114 -3.15 13.22 -2.98
N VAL A 115 -3.49 14.50 -2.90
CA VAL A 115 -3.71 15.20 -1.63
C VAL A 115 -4.83 14.52 -0.83
N LYS A 116 -5.99 14.26 -1.46
CA LYS A 116 -7.10 13.54 -0.81
C LYS A 116 -6.70 12.17 -0.25
N ARG A 117 -5.92 11.39 -0.99
CA ARG A 117 -5.43 10.06 -0.53
C ARG A 117 -4.48 10.19 0.66
N ILE A 118 -3.60 11.18 0.64
CA ILE A 118 -2.69 11.47 1.76
C ILE A 118 -3.52 11.82 2.99
N LEU A 119 -4.42 12.78 2.88
CA LEU A 119 -5.28 13.21 4.00
C LEU A 119 -6.17 12.08 4.52
N ALA A 120 -6.68 11.21 3.64
CA ALA A 120 -7.44 10.01 4.01
C ALA A 120 -6.65 9.06 4.90
N ARG A 121 -5.39 8.77 4.51
CA ARG A 121 -4.49 7.88 5.25
C ARG A 121 -4.20 8.39 6.65
N HIS A 122 -4.18 9.71 6.82
CA HIS A 122 -3.99 10.38 8.12
C HIS A 122 -5.30 10.74 8.83
N ARG A 123 -6.46 10.28 8.34
CA ARG A 123 -7.80 10.56 8.89
C ARG A 123 -8.17 12.04 8.99
N LEU A 124 -7.50 12.90 8.22
CA LEU A 124 -7.76 14.35 8.18
C LEU A 124 -8.95 14.72 7.28
N ASN A 125 -9.50 13.74 6.56
CA ASN A 125 -10.73 13.90 5.76
C ASN A 125 -11.99 14.01 6.62
N LEU A 126 -11.93 13.75 7.93
CA LEU A 126 -13.06 13.96 8.83
C LEU A 126 -13.24 15.44 9.19
N LEU A 127 -12.25 16.27 8.87
CA LEU A 127 -12.33 17.73 8.95
C LEU A 127 -13.05 18.33 7.73
N VAL A 128 -13.84 17.54 7.00
CA VAL A 128 -14.68 18.04 5.91
C VAL A 128 -15.61 19.09 6.49
N ALA A 129 -15.37 20.32 6.03
CA ALA A 129 -16.16 21.49 6.32
C ALA A 129 -17.66 21.19 6.23
N GLN A 130 -18.41 21.77 7.16
CA GLN A 130 -19.88 21.75 7.27
C GLN A 130 -20.64 22.15 5.98
N LYS A 131 -19.95 22.46 4.88
CA LYS A 131 -20.50 22.83 3.58
C LYS A 131 -21.48 21.82 2.98
N LYS A 132 -21.49 20.53 3.38
CA LYS A 132 -22.49 19.58 2.85
C LYS A 132 -23.91 19.98 3.30
N SER A 133 -24.10 20.45 4.54
CA SER A 133 -25.42 20.90 5.00
C SER A 133 -25.82 22.23 4.35
N GLU A 134 -24.87 23.13 4.11
CA GLU A 134 -25.10 24.40 3.40
C GLU A 134 -25.48 24.16 1.92
N LEU A 135 -24.84 23.20 1.25
CA LEU A 135 -25.20 22.80 -0.11
C LEU A 135 -26.57 22.10 -0.17
N ILE A 136 -26.93 21.29 0.84
CA ILE A 136 -28.27 20.68 0.94
C ILE A 136 -29.32 21.78 1.15
N LYS A 137 -29.10 22.75 2.03
CA LYS A 137 -30.01 23.91 2.22
C LYS A 137 -30.19 24.72 0.93
N ALA A 138 -29.10 24.97 0.20
CA ALA A 138 -29.14 25.69 -1.08
C ALA A 138 -29.80 24.91 -2.23
N LEU A 139 -29.87 23.57 -2.13
CA LEU A 139 -30.59 22.71 -3.07
C LEU A 139 -32.08 22.58 -2.73
N VAL A 140 -32.44 22.59 -1.44
CA VAL A 140 -33.83 22.47 -0.96
C VAL A 140 -34.59 23.81 -1.07
N GLY A 141 -33.94 24.95 -0.85
CA GLY A 141 -34.57 26.29 -0.92
C GLY A 141 -34.87 26.82 -2.33
N LYS A 142 -35.00 25.96 -3.35
CA LYS A 142 -35.34 26.36 -4.74
C LYS A 142 -36.72 25.90 -5.19
N HIS A 143 -37.54 25.32 -4.31
CA HIS A 143 -38.81 24.67 -4.68
C HIS A 143 -40.05 25.22 -3.96
N GLU A 144 -39.94 26.34 -3.25
CA GLU A 144 -41.07 26.95 -2.52
C GLU A 144 -41.17 28.42 -2.89
N ASP A 145 -41.64 28.72 -4.11
CA ASP A 145 -42.16 30.05 -4.51
C ASP A 145 -43.10 29.84 -5.71
N GLY A 146 -44.23 29.18 -5.44
CA GLY A 146 -45.28 28.95 -6.42
C GLY A 146 -46.51 28.37 -5.74
N GLU A 147 -47.61 29.12 -5.87
CA GLU A 147 -49.00 28.80 -5.48
C GLU A 147 -49.43 29.21 -4.06
N GLU A 148 -50.19 30.32 -3.98
CA GLU A 148 -51.53 30.25 -3.42
C GLU A 148 -52.44 31.36 -3.98
N GLU A 149 -53.60 30.94 -4.49
CA GLU A 149 -54.66 31.74 -5.08
C GLU A 149 -55.58 32.39 -4.02
N LYS A 150 -56.00 33.63 -4.32
CA LYS A 150 -57.37 34.21 -4.23
C LYS A 150 -58.21 34.10 -2.95
N GLU A 151 -58.52 35.28 -2.41
CA GLU A 151 -59.87 35.69 -1.98
C GLU A 151 -59.99 37.19 -2.38
N GLY A 152 -60.94 37.68 -3.17
CA GLY A 152 -62.38 37.60 -2.99
C GLY A 152 -62.87 38.90 -2.35
N ASN A 153 -63.26 39.92 -3.13
CA ASN A 153 -64.31 40.83 -2.65
C ASN A 153 -65.16 41.44 -3.78
N CYS A 154 -66.45 41.47 -3.47
CA CYS A 154 -67.62 41.67 -4.30
C CYS A 154 -68.04 43.16 -4.34
N THR A 155 -68.68 43.52 -5.45
CA THR A 155 -69.28 44.82 -5.82
C THR A 155 -70.38 45.29 -4.85
N THR A 156 -70.52 46.62 -4.67
CA THR A 156 -71.77 47.39 -4.83
C THR A 156 -71.41 48.84 -5.15
#